data_AF-A0A344UP27-F1
#
_entry.id   AF-A0A344UP27-F1
#
_cell.length_a   1.000
_cell.length_b   1.000
_cell.length_c   1.000
_cell.angle_alpha   90.00
_cell.angle_beta   90.00
_cell.angle_gamma   90.00
#
_symmetry.space_group_name_H-M   'P 1'
#
loop_
_entity.id
_entity.type
_entity.pdbx_description
1 polymer ?
#
loop_
_entity_poly.entity_id
_entity_poly.type
_entity_poly.pdbx_seq_one_letter_code
_entity_poly.pdbx_strand_id
1 'polypeptide(L)'
;MQRDAALSRQLEAGMPAKLAQGQLQLGEGKDAMRFEKLPEGEIKFIYIAPERKACTGVAPMQCLQVRADKNQPWQLHYGEIEGFQPEPGVAYRLRIKEVKVDNPPADASSIRWILDLVVEQEVVKH
;
A
#
# COMPACT_ATOMS: atom_id res chain seq x y z
N MET A 1 3.83 -2.47 -21.23
CA MET A 1 4.52 -3.07 -22.39
C MET A 1 5.78 -2.32 -22.83
N GLN A 2 5.74 -1.06 -23.29
CA GLN A 2 6.98 -0.39 -23.76
C GLN A 2 7.98 -0.02 -22.64
N ARG A 3 7.50 0.40 -21.46
CA ARG A 3 8.36 0.62 -20.28
C ARG A 3 9.02 -0.66 -19.78
N ASP A 4 8.28 -1.77 -19.79
CA ASP A 4 8.75 -3.06 -19.27
C ASP A 4 9.86 -3.67 -20.15
N ALA A 5 9.74 -3.50 -21.47
CA ALA A 5 10.76 -3.95 -22.42
C ALA A 5 12.05 -3.09 -22.34
N ALA A 6 11.92 -1.77 -22.15
CA ALA A 6 13.06 -0.89 -21.95
C ALA A 6 13.80 -1.19 -20.65
N LEU A 7 13.05 -1.42 -19.56
CA LEU A 7 13.57 -1.85 -18.27
C LEU A 7 14.31 -3.19 -18.39
N SER A 8 13.71 -4.18 -19.07
CA SER A 8 14.33 -5.50 -19.24
C SER A 8 15.67 -5.42 -19.97
N ARG A 9 15.73 -4.68 -21.09
CA ARG A 9 16.99 -4.45 -21.83
C ARG A 9 18.05 -3.73 -21.01
N GLN A 10 17.65 -2.77 -20.18
CA GLN A 10 18.58 -2.05 -19.31
C GLN A 10 19.11 -2.92 -18.17
N LEU A 11 18.28 -3.80 -17.61
CA LEU A 11 18.71 -4.77 -16.58
C LEU A 11 19.69 -5.79 -17.17
N GLU A 12 19.44 -6.30 -18.37
CA GLU A 12 20.33 -7.24 -19.08
C GLU A 12 21.67 -6.60 -19.46
N ALA A 13 21.70 -5.29 -19.73
CA ALA A 13 22.91 -4.56 -20.10
C ALA A 13 23.84 -4.21 -18.92
N GLY A 14 23.47 -4.54 -17.68
CA GLY A 14 24.27 -4.22 -16.49
C GLY A 14 24.18 -2.74 -16.12
N MET A 15 23.01 -2.31 -15.60
CA MET A 15 22.79 -0.93 -15.18
C MET A 15 23.58 -0.61 -13.89
N PRO A 16 24.26 0.56 -13.79
CA PRO A 16 24.89 0.97 -12.55
C PRO A 16 23.83 1.15 -11.46
N ALA A 17 24.01 0.47 -10.33
CA ALA A 17 23.14 0.55 -9.17
C ALA A 17 23.88 1.22 -8.00
N LYS A 18 23.21 2.17 -7.33
CA LYS A 18 23.72 2.82 -6.12
C LYS A 18 22.66 2.70 -5.03
N LEU A 19 23.05 2.17 -3.86
CA LEU A 19 22.21 2.14 -2.68
C LEU A 19 22.80 3.11 -1.65
N ALA A 20 22.06 4.15 -1.31
CA ALA A 20 22.48 5.14 -0.32
C ALA A 20 21.27 5.57 0.53
N GLN A 21 21.42 5.56 1.84
CA GLN A 21 20.41 6.08 2.80
C GLN A 21 19.00 5.51 2.59
N GLY A 22 18.88 4.22 2.25
CA GLY A 22 17.58 3.58 2.01
C GLY A 22 16.95 3.89 0.66
N GLN A 23 17.65 4.58 -0.24
CA GLN A 23 17.23 4.83 -1.61
C GLN A 23 18.09 4.01 -2.59
N LEU A 24 17.44 3.17 -3.39
CA LEU A 24 18.06 2.48 -4.50
C LEU A 24 17.91 3.34 -5.75
N GLN A 25 19.03 3.70 -6.38
CA GLN A 25 19.06 4.31 -7.70
C GLN A 25 19.56 3.31 -8.72
N LEU A 26 18.80 3.13 -9.81
CA LEU A 26 19.20 2.36 -10.98
C LEU A 26 19.41 3.33 -12.15
N GLY A 27 20.63 3.35 -12.72
CA GLY A 27 20.99 4.19 -13.85
C GLY A 27 21.59 5.54 -13.49
N GLU A 28 21.98 6.28 -14.54
CA GLU A 28 22.57 7.61 -14.44
C GLU A 28 21.84 8.62 -15.35
N GLY A 29 21.91 9.90 -14.97
CA GLY A 29 21.27 10.98 -15.71
C GLY A 29 19.75 11.07 -15.52
N LYS A 30 19.06 11.59 -16.53
CA LYS A 30 17.62 11.91 -16.50
C LYS A 30 16.68 10.69 -16.45
N ASP A 31 17.19 9.53 -16.85
CA ASP A 31 16.42 8.28 -16.90
C ASP A 31 16.67 7.38 -15.67
N ALA A 32 17.39 7.90 -14.66
CA ALA A 32 17.66 7.17 -13.43
C ALA A 32 16.37 6.93 -12.64
N MET A 33 16.11 5.66 -12.33
CA MET A 33 14.98 5.27 -11.49
C MET A 33 15.40 5.32 -10.02
N ARG A 34 14.49 5.77 -9.16
CA ARG A 34 14.70 5.87 -7.72
C ARG A 34 13.62 5.08 -7.00
N PHE A 35 14.04 4.23 -6.07
CA PHE A 35 13.17 3.41 -5.26
C PHE A 35 13.48 3.70 -3.80
N GLU A 36 12.48 4.15 -3.07
CA GLU A 36 12.60 4.41 -1.64
C GLU A 36 12.28 3.14 -0.86
N LYS A 37 13.12 2.80 0.12
CA LYS A 37 12.81 1.75 1.10
C LYS A 37 11.54 2.17 1.85
N LEU A 38 10.55 1.27 1.89
CA LEU A 38 9.38 1.47 2.74
C LEU A 38 9.81 1.73 4.18
N PRO A 39 9.19 2.70 4.88
CA PRO A 39 9.51 2.99 6.27
C PRO A 39 9.37 1.76 7.16
N GLU A 40 10.08 1.78 8.28
CA GLU A 40 10.00 0.72 9.27
C GLU A 40 8.69 0.83 10.07
N GLY A 41 8.09 -0.31 10.36
CA GLY A 41 6.77 -0.38 10.96
C GLY A 41 6.40 -1.82 11.31
N GLU A 42 5.34 -1.97 12.09
CA GLU A 42 4.82 -3.28 12.46
C GLU A 42 4.15 -3.94 11.25
N ILE A 43 4.50 -5.19 10.96
CA ILE A 43 3.87 -5.94 9.87
C ILE A 43 2.55 -6.51 10.38
N LYS A 44 1.45 -6.22 9.68
CA LYS A 44 0.13 -6.78 9.98
C LYS A 44 -0.49 -7.41 8.74
N PHE A 45 -1.26 -8.46 8.97
CA PHE A 45 -2.12 -9.05 7.94
C PHE A 45 -3.55 -8.66 8.20
N ILE A 46 -4.22 -8.14 7.17
CA ILE A 46 -5.62 -7.70 7.26
C ILE A 46 -6.40 -8.21 6.06
N TYR A 47 -7.69 -8.43 6.26
CA TYR A 47 -8.64 -8.65 5.18
C TYR A 47 -9.36 -7.35 4.87
N ILE A 48 -9.63 -7.11 3.59
CA ILE A 48 -10.43 -6.01 3.08
C ILE A 48 -11.69 -6.58 2.43
N ALA A 49 -12.85 -6.06 2.79
CA ALA A 49 -14.11 -6.47 2.19
C ALA A 49 -14.24 -5.94 0.74
N PRO A 50 -15.05 -6.60 -0.12
CA PRO A 50 -15.25 -6.18 -1.52
C PRO A 50 -15.99 -4.85 -1.68
N GLU A 51 -16.66 -4.39 -0.64
CA GLU A 51 -17.44 -3.17 -0.65
C GLU A 51 -16.96 -2.20 0.42
N ARG A 52 -16.98 -0.91 0.08
CA ARG A 52 -16.87 0.16 1.06
C ARG A 52 -18.23 0.38 1.73
N LYS A 53 -18.19 0.90 2.96
CA LYS A 53 -19.41 1.22 3.71
C LYS A 53 -19.46 2.70 4.02
N ALA A 54 -20.65 3.28 3.91
CA ALA A 54 -20.90 4.65 4.31
C ALA A 54 -20.51 4.85 5.79
N CYS A 55 -19.72 5.89 6.04
CA CYS A 55 -19.21 6.24 7.35
C CYS A 55 -19.06 7.77 7.45
N THR A 56 -18.92 8.28 8.66
CA THR A 56 -18.74 9.71 8.91
C THR A 56 -17.43 9.94 9.66
N GLY A 57 -16.48 10.59 9.02
CA GLY A 57 -15.28 11.16 9.66
C GLY A 57 -15.50 12.64 9.93
N VAL A 58 -14.66 13.50 9.36
CA VAL A 58 -14.89 14.95 9.31
C VAL A 58 -16.12 15.31 8.46
N ALA A 59 -16.41 14.50 7.44
CA ALA A 59 -17.57 14.60 6.57
C ALA A 59 -18.08 13.17 6.19
N PRO A 60 -19.30 13.04 5.62
CA PRO A 60 -19.76 11.77 5.05
C PRO A 60 -18.82 11.25 3.97
N MET A 61 -18.43 9.98 4.06
CA MET A 61 -17.46 9.34 3.17
C MET A 61 -17.70 7.82 3.05
N GLN A 62 -16.86 7.14 2.26
CA GLN A 62 -16.89 5.69 2.05
C GLN A 62 -15.65 5.04 2.65
N CYS A 63 -15.81 4.34 3.77
CA CYS A 63 -14.72 3.70 4.50
C CYS A 63 -14.45 2.29 4.00
N LEU A 64 -13.19 1.88 4.13
CA LEU A 64 -12.79 0.48 4.01
C LEU A 64 -13.40 -0.33 5.16
N GLN A 65 -13.75 -1.58 4.88
CA GLN A 65 -14.12 -2.56 5.90
C GLN A 65 -12.95 -3.53 6.07
N VAL A 66 -12.40 -3.60 7.27
CA VAL A 66 -11.19 -4.36 7.58
C VAL A 66 -11.40 -5.33 8.74
N ARG A 67 -10.65 -6.43 8.76
CA ARG A 67 -10.57 -7.33 9.92
C ARG A 67 -9.20 -8.01 9.97
N ALA A 68 -8.71 -8.31 11.17
CA ALA A 68 -7.42 -8.98 11.34
C ALA A 68 -7.52 -10.50 11.06
N ASP A 69 -8.66 -11.11 11.39
CA ASP A 69 -8.90 -12.54 11.23
C ASP A 69 -10.25 -12.83 10.53
N LYS A 70 -10.38 -13.97 9.86
CA LYS A 70 -11.61 -14.37 9.15
C LYS A 70 -12.80 -14.58 10.10
N ASN A 71 -12.56 -14.85 11.37
CA ASN A 71 -13.60 -15.09 12.37
C ASN A 71 -13.98 -13.82 13.13
N GLN A 72 -13.27 -12.71 12.93
CA GLN A 72 -13.59 -11.44 13.57
C GLN A 72 -14.62 -10.65 12.76
N PRO A 73 -15.45 -9.83 13.46
CA PRO A 73 -16.36 -8.92 12.78
C PRO A 73 -15.59 -7.88 11.97
N TRP A 74 -16.21 -7.41 10.89
CA TRP A 74 -15.69 -6.30 10.10
C TRP A 74 -15.71 -4.99 10.92
N GLN A 75 -14.64 -4.23 10.79
CA GLN A 75 -14.46 -2.92 11.41
C GLN A 75 -14.27 -1.86 10.31
N LEU A 76 -14.73 -0.65 10.57
CA LEU A 76 -14.53 0.46 9.63
C LEU A 76 -13.12 1.03 9.80
N HIS A 77 -12.39 1.11 8.70
CA HIS A 77 -11.15 1.85 8.60
C HIS A 77 -11.44 3.17 7.87
N TYR A 78 -11.26 4.26 8.61
CA TYR A 78 -11.60 5.63 8.18
C TYR A 78 -10.50 6.28 7.35
N GLY A 79 -9.30 5.67 7.30
CA GLY A 79 -8.21 6.10 6.46
C GLY A 79 -8.16 5.37 5.12
N GLU A 80 -7.20 5.79 4.31
CA GLU A 80 -6.76 5.01 3.14
C GLU A 80 -5.49 4.24 3.49
N ILE A 81 -5.20 3.19 2.72
CA ILE A 81 -3.95 2.45 2.80
C ILE A 81 -3.05 2.95 1.67
N GLU A 82 -1.88 3.47 1.99
CA GLU A 82 -0.98 4.04 0.98
C GLU A 82 -0.47 2.97 0.02
N GLY A 83 -0.50 3.29 -1.27
CA GLY A 83 -0.16 2.34 -2.33
C GLY A 83 -1.23 1.30 -2.61
N PHE A 84 -2.40 1.36 -1.96
CA PHE A 84 -3.53 0.46 -2.20
C PHE A 84 -4.75 1.20 -2.74
N GLN A 85 -5.35 0.66 -3.80
CA GLN A 85 -6.58 1.15 -4.41
C GLN A 85 -7.54 -0.04 -4.56
N PRO A 86 -8.58 -0.16 -3.71
CA PRO A 86 -9.50 -1.29 -3.76
C PRO A 86 -10.38 -1.21 -5.02
N GLU A 87 -10.55 -2.33 -5.69
CA GLU A 87 -11.52 -2.45 -6.78
C GLU A 87 -12.89 -2.88 -6.22
N PRO A 88 -14.01 -2.26 -6.66
CA PRO A 88 -15.34 -2.68 -6.26
C PRO A 88 -15.59 -4.16 -6.61
N GLY A 89 -16.10 -4.93 -5.64
CA GLY A 89 -16.41 -6.35 -5.83
C GLY A 89 -15.21 -7.29 -5.61
N VAL A 90 -14.05 -6.79 -5.16
CA VAL A 90 -12.87 -7.62 -4.91
C VAL A 90 -12.52 -7.63 -3.42
N ALA A 91 -12.51 -8.81 -2.81
CA ALA A 91 -12.02 -9.01 -1.46
C ALA A 91 -10.50 -9.22 -1.50
N TYR A 92 -9.78 -8.70 -0.50
CA TYR A 92 -8.33 -8.80 -0.44
C TYR A 92 -7.85 -9.35 0.89
N ARG A 93 -6.70 -10.03 0.87
CA ARG A 93 -5.83 -10.22 2.03
C ARG A 93 -4.55 -9.45 1.78
N LEU A 94 -4.26 -8.48 2.64
CA LEU A 94 -3.10 -7.61 2.53
C LEU A 94 -2.11 -7.89 3.65
N ARG A 95 -0.82 -7.75 3.34
CA ARG A 95 0.23 -7.48 4.32
C ARG A 95 0.51 -5.99 4.27
N ILE A 96 0.32 -5.31 5.39
CA ILE A 96 0.56 -3.88 5.53
C ILE A 96 1.71 -3.63 6.51
N LYS A 97 2.34 -2.46 6.39
CA LYS A 97 3.17 -1.88 7.44
C LYS A 97 2.40 -0.80 8.17
N GLU A 98 2.26 -0.97 9.46
CA GLU A 98 1.75 0.04 10.37
C GLU A 98 2.92 0.90 10.87
N VAL A 99 2.94 2.15 10.44
CA VAL A 99 4.03 3.10 10.69
C VAL A 99 3.51 4.17 11.64
N LYS A 100 4.23 4.39 12.74
CA LYS A 100 3.93 5.49 13.66
C LYS A 100 4.42 6.80 13.06
N VAL A 101 3.59 7.82 13.13
CA VAL A 101 3.92 9.18 12.71
C VAL A 101 4.35 9.96 13.93
N ASP A 102 5.59 10.44 13.93
CA ASP A 102 6.08 11.35 14.97
C ASP A 102 5.45 12.74 14.77
N ASN A 103 4.93 13.31 15.86
CA ASN A 103 4.29 14.64 15.88
C ASN A 103 3.17 14.81 14.82
N PRO A 104 2.12 13.98 14.83
CA PRO A 104 1.01 14.16 13.90
C PRO A 104 0.32 15.52 14.14
N PRO A 105 -0.21 16.18 13.11
CA PRO A 105 -1.15 17.28 13.28
C PRO A 105 -2.30 16.87 14.21
N ALA A 106 -2.88 17.82 14.94
CA ALA A 106 -3.91 17.54 15.96
C ALA A 106 -5.10 16.71 15.42
N ASP A 107 -5.42 16.84 14.13
CA ASP A 107 -6.55 16.18 13.48
C ASP A 107 -6.16 14.95 12.64
N ALA A 108 -4.89 14.51 12.71
CA ALA A 108 -4.38 13.39 11.92
C ALA A 108 -4.09 12.16 12.77
N SER A 109 -4.28 10.98 12.18
CA SER A 109 -3.90 9.71 12.80
C SER A 109 -2.39 9.68 13.11
N SER A 110 -2.03 9.24 14.30
CA SER A 110 -0.63 8.93 14.67
C SER A 110 -0.11 7.65 13.99
N ILE A 111 -0.94 7.01 13.17
CA ILE A 111 -0.68 5.74 12.49
C ILE A 111 -0.99 5.88 11.01
N ARG A 112 -0.05 5.45 10.17
CA ARG A 112 -0.19 5.27 8.72
C ARG A 112 -0.12 3.80 8.36
N TRP A 113 -0.98 3.37 7.45
CA TRP A 113 -0.95 2.01 6.90
C TRP A 113 -0.44 2.07 5.47
N ILE A 114 0.65 1.36 5.20
CA ILE A 114 1.27 1.30 3.87
C ILE A 114 1.16 -0.14 3.35
N LEU A 115 0.73 -0.30 2.11
CA LEU A 115 0.70 -1.59 1.46
C LEU A 115 2.13 -2.11 1.28
N ASP A 116 2.38 -3.29 1.82
CA ASP A 116 3.65 -3.99 1.63
C ASP A 116 3.50 -5.15 0.63
N LEU A 117 2.38 -5.87 0.68
CA LEU A 117 2.07 -6.94 -0.28
C LEU A 117 0.57 -7.24 -0.36
N VAL A 118 0.05 -7.46 -1.56
CA VAL A 118 -1.25 -8.13 -1.76
C VAL A 118 -1.00 -9.63 -1.69
N VAL A 119 -1.51 -10.28 -0.65
CA VAL A 119 -1.31 -11.72 -0.41
C VAL A 119 -2.31 -12.54 -1.22
N GLU A 120 -3.56 -12.06 -1.29
CA GLU A 120 -4.66 -12.73 -1.98
C GLU A 120 -5.65 -11.68 -2.47
N GLN A 121 -6.28 -11.93 -3.62
CA GLN A 121 -7.42 -11.17 -4.11
C GLN A 121 -8.47 -12.14 -4.68
N GLU A 122 -9.74 -11.87 -4.42
CA GLU A 122 -10.85 -12.71 -4.86
C GLU A 122 -11.99 -11.81 -5.38
N VAL A 123 -12.42 -12.06 -6.62
CA VAL A 123 -13.59 -11.39 -7.19
C VAL A 123 -14.85 -12.03 -6.63
N VAL A 124 -15.57 -11.28 -5.81
CA VAL A 124 -16.83 -11.72 -5.22
C VAL A 124 -17.94 -11.50 -6.25
N LYS A 125 -18.46 -12.59 -6.80
CA LYS A 125 -19.64 -12.54 -7.67
C LYS A 125 -20.89 -12.42 -6.79
N HIS A 126 -21.62 -11.33 -6.95
CA HIS A 126 -22.95 -11.14 -6.37
C HIS A 126 -24.01 -11.84 -7.20
#